data_AF-A0AAN1LIR4-F1
#
_entry.id   AF-A0AAN1LIR4-F1
#
_cell.length_a   1.000
_cell.length_b   1.000
_cell.length_c   1.000
_cell.angle_alpha   90.00
_cell.angle_beta   90.00
_cell.angle_gamma   90.00
#
_symmetry.space_group_name_H-M   'P 1'
#
loop_
_entity.id
_entity.type
_entity.pdbx_description
1 polymer ?
#
loop_
_entity_poly.entity_id
_entity_poly.type
_entity_poly.pdbx_seq_one_letter_code
_entity_poly.pdbx_strand_id
1 'polypeptide(L)'
;MNDKSHVSLEQHVCLVCGKAFDTGTILLDKRLRASMEHHTKTGWGLCPEHQKLADDGFVALVECDPQRSGSPGGRLKPEQAYRTGRLAHLKHHVFAKVFNVPIEANQPCVFVKPGVIEQLEAMVSPATS
;
A
#
# COMPACT_ATOMS: atom_id res chain seq x y z
N MET A 1 7.37 -26.57 -20.78
CA MET A 1 6.90 -27.30 -19.58
C MET A 1 5.94 -26.39 -18.85
N ASN A 2 4.82 -26.90 -18.35
CA ASN A 2 3.81 -26.10 -17.68
C ASN A 2 4.28 -25.89 -16.22
N ASP A 3 4.87 -24.73 -15.90
CA ASP A 3 5.35 -24.37 -14.55
C ASP A 3 4.21 -24.18 -13.52
N LYS A 4 3.00 -24.61 -13.89
CA LYS A 4 1.83 -24.55 -13.02
C LYS A 4 1.82 -25.74 -12.07
N SER A 5 1.41 -25.48 -10.85
CA SER A 5 1.33 -26.43 -9.75
C SER A 5 -0.07 -26.44 -9.15
N HIS A 6 -0.42 -27.52 -8.47
CA HIS A 6 -1.63 -27.59 -7.65
C HIS A 6 -1.40 -27.01 -6.25
N VAL A 7 -0.15 -26.66 -5.92
CA VAL A 7 0.27 -25.98 -4.69
C VAL A 7 0.98 -24.68 -5.06
N SER A 8 0.70 -23.60 -4.36
CA SER A 8 1.31 -22.27 -4.59
C SER A 8 1.60 -21.55 -3.28
N LEU A 9 2.60 -20.68 -3.28
CA LEU A 9 2.84 -19.73 -2.19
C LEU A 9 1.97 -18.50 -2.41
N GLU A 10 1.19 -18.12 -1.39
CA GLU A 10 0.33 -16.95 -1.47
C GLU A 10 1.16 -15.66 -1.34
N GLN A 11 0.87 -14.72 -2.24
CA GLN A 11 1.39 -13.37 -2.19
C GLN A 11 0.28 -12.34 -2.09
N HIS A 12 0.54 -11.29 -1.34
CA HIS A 12 -0.23 -10.06 -1.38
C HIS A 12 0.58 -8.94 -2.02
N VAL A 13 -0.09 -7.91 -2.51
CA VAL A 13 0.55 -6.66 -2.96
C VAL A 13 0.45 -5.62 -1.86
N CYS A 14 1.58 -4.98 -1.55
CA CYS A 14 1.63 -3.94 -0.52
C CYS A 14 0.83 -2.71 -0.95
N LEU A 15 -0.10 -2.26 -0.11
CA LEU A 15 -0.90 -1.06 -0.35
C LEU A 15 -0.05 0.21 -0.48
N VAL A 16 1.09 0.26 0.23
CA VAL A 16 1.96 1.44 0.27
C VAL A 16 2.94 1.46 -0.91
N CYS A 17 3.79 0.44 -1.03
CA CYS A 17 4.87 0.42 -2.02
C CYS A 17 4.55 -0.36 -3.31
N GLY A 18 3.42 -1.06 -3.39
CA GLY A 18 3.03 -1.84 -4.56
C GLY A 18 3.87 -3.11 -4.82
N LYS A 19 4.80 -3.46 -3.92
CA LYS A 19 5.61 -4.68 -4.04
C LYS A 19 4.79 -5.91 -3.62
N ALA A 20 4.96 -7.02 -4.34
CA ALA A 20 4.45 -8.31 -3.90
C ALA A 20 5.29 -8.82 -2.72
N PHE A 21 4.64 -9.46 -1.75
CA PHE A 21 5.29 -10.09 -0.60
C PHE A 21 4.55 -11.38 -0.24
N ASP A 22 5.29 -12.34 0.28
CA ASP A 22 4.72 -13.62 0.72
C ASP A 22 3.94 -13.44 2.01
N THR A 23 2.75 -14.04 2.07
CA THR A 23 1.91 -14.02 3.28
C THR A 23 2.30 -15.12 4.27
N GLY A 24 3.10 -16.10 3.84
CA GLY A 24 3.40 -17.32 4.59
C GLY A 24 2.32 -18.41 4.45
N THR A 25 1.24 -18.13 3.72
CA THR A 25 0.16 -19.10 3.45
C THR A 25 0.48 -19.95 2.22
N ILE A 26 0.11 -21.22 2.28
CA ILE A 26 0.17 -22.14 1.14
C ILE A 26 -1.25 -22.33 0.59
N LEU A 27 -1.40 -22.17 -0.73
CA LEU A 27 -2.62 -22.44 -1.46
C LEU A 27 -2.59 -23.86 -2.04
N LEU A 28 -3.73 -24.55 -1.97
CA LEU A 28 -3.93 -25.87 -2.56
C LEU A 28 -5.18 -25.86 -3.44
N ASP A 29 -5.03 -26.23 -4.72
CA ASP A 29 -6.17 -26.47 -5.60
C ASP A 29 -6.94 -27.69 -5.08
N LYS A 30 -8.19 -27.48 -4.66
CA LYS A 30 -9.03 -28.53 -4.06
C LYS A 30 -9.29 -29.72 -4.98
N ARG A 31 -9.11 -29.55 -6.29
CA ARG A 31 -9.26 -30.61 -7.30
C ARG A 31 -7.90 -31.18 -7.74
N LEU A 32 -6.82 -30.79 -7.06
CA LEU A 32 -5.42 -31.18 -7.33
C LEU A 32 -4.99 -30.92 -8.78
N ARG A 33 -5.57 -29.87 -9.40
CA ARG A 33 -5.22 -29.47 -10.77
C ARG A 33 -3.99 -28.56 -10.74
N ALA A 34 -3.10 -28.74 -11.71
CA ALA A 34 -1.97 -27.84 -11.94
C ALA A 34 -2.46 -26.49 -12.52
N SER A 35 -3.11 -25.67 -11.69
CA SER A 35 -3.84 -24.47 -12.10
C SER A 35 -3.14 -23.16 -11.72
N MET A 36 -2.25 -23.19 -10.74
CA MET A 36 -1.66 -21.99 -10.11
C MET A 36 -0.18 -21.83 -10.50
N GLU A 37 0.29 -20.59 -10.52
CA GLU A 37 1.73 -20.29 -10.61
C GLU A 37 2.44 -20.65 -9.29
N HIS A 38 3.77 -20.66 -9.27
CA HIS A 38 4.52 -20.93 -8.03
C HIS A 38 4.22 -19.90 -6.92
N HIS A 39 4.05 -18.64 -7.30
CA HIS A 39 3.58 -17.56 -6.43
C HIS A 39 2.25 -17.02 -6.97
N THR A 40 1.19 -17.05 -6.17
CA THR A 40 -0.14 -16.57 -6.58
C THR A 40 -0.52 -15.34 -5.81
N LYS A 41 -0.83 -14.25 -6.53
CA LYS A 41 -1.31 -13.00 -5.92
C LYS A 41 -2.81 -13.11 -5.63
N THR A 42 -3.20 -13.11 -4.36
CA THR A 42 -4.60 -13.29 -3.94
C THR A 42 -5.26 -12.01 -3.44
N GLY A 43 -4.47 -10.98 -3.11
CA GLY A 43 -5.03 -9.75 -2.56
C GLY A 43 -4.00 -8.68 -2.22
N TRP A 44 -4.42 -7.80 -1.32
CA TRP A 44 -3.65 -6.65 -0.84
C TRP A 44 -3.35 -6.78 0.65
N GLY A 45 -2.24 -6.19 1.08
CA GLY A 45 -1.88 -6.11 2.49
C GLY A 45 -0.76 -5.10 2.72
N LEU A 46 -0.04 -5.23 3.83
CA LEU A 46 1.17 -4.47 4.11
C LEU A 46 2.36 -5.40 4.14
N CYS A 47 3.42 -5.08 3.40
CA CYS A 47 4.67 -5.80 3.55
C CYS A 47 5.26 -5.55 4.95
N PRO A 48 6.18 -6.40 5.45
CA PRO A 48 6.68 -6.33 6.82
C PRO A 48 7.17 -4.94 7.26
N GLU A 49 7.84 -4.21 6.36
CA GLU A 49 8.32 -2.86 6.62
C GLU A 49 7.18 -1.87 6.91
N HIS A 50 6.11 -1.91 6.11
CA HIS A 50 4.97 -1.00 6.28
C HIS A 50 4.02 -1.48 7.38
N GLN A 51 3.96 -2.79 7.65
CA GLN A 51 3.22 -3.33 8.78
C GLN A 51 3.79 -2.80 10.10
N LYS A 52 5.11 -2.83 10.27
CA LYS A 52 5.77 -2.29 11.46
C LYS A 52 5.45 -0.82 11.70
N LEU A 53 5.46 0.00 10.63
CA LEU A 53 5.10 1.41 10.74
C LEU A 53 3.63 1.61 11.13
N ALA A 54 2.73 0.80 10.58
CA ALA A 54 1.31 0.82 10.96
C ALA A 54 1.13 0.41 12.44
N ASP A 55 1.84 -0.63 12.90
CA ASP A 55 1.82 -1.09 14.29
C ASP A 55 2.36 -0.02 15.25
N ASP A 56 3.36 0.75 14.80
CA ASP A 56 3.89 1.92 15.53
C ASP A 56 2.94 3.13 15.49
N GLY A 57 1.74 3.01 14.89
CA GLY A 57 0.73 4.06 14.81
C GLY A 57 0.99 5.13 13.76
N PHE A 58 1.76 4.81 12.72
CA PHE A 58 1.92 5.65 11.54
C PHE A 58 0.89 5.31 10.46
N VAL A 59 0.58 6.32 9.66
CA VAL A 59 -0.25 6.23 8.46
C VAL A 59 0.60 6.68 7.29
N ALA A 60 0.68 5.84 6.27
CA ALA A 60 1.45 6.15 5.07
C ALA A 60 0.68 7.11 4.15
N LEU A 61 1.31 8.21 3.77
CA LEU A 61 0.90 9.06 2.65
C LEU A 61 1.54 8.51 1.38
N VAL A 62 0.72 8.09 0.44
CA VAL A 62 1.17 7.55 -0.84
C VAL A 62 0.83 8.53 -1.93
N GLU A 63 1.84 9.12 -2.55
CA GLU A 63 1.62 10.05 -3.66
C GLU A 63 1.23 9.26 -4.91
N CYS A 64 0.11 9.66 -5.53
CA CYS A 64 -0.41 9.04 -6.74
C CYS A 64 -0.57 10.06 -7.87
N ASP A 65 -0.21 9.65 -9.09
CA ASP A 65 -0.43 10.44 -10.30
C ASP A 65 -1.90 10.37 -10.71
N PRO A 66 -2.67 11.47 -10.65
CA PRO A 66 -4.10 11.45 -10.94
C PRO A 66 -4.43 11.18 -12.41
N GLN A 67 -3.56 11.57 -13.35
CA GLN A 67 -3.80 11.34 -14.79
C GLN A 67 -3.66 9.87 -15.15
N ARG A 68 -2.79 9.16 -14.42
CA ARG A 68 -2.53 7.72 -14.62
C ARG A 68 -3.38 6.85 -13.71
N SER A 69 -3.84 7.39 -12.58
CA SER A 69 -4.63 6.67 -11.57
C SER A 69 -6.12 6.58 -11.90
N GLY A 70 -6.47 6.31 -13.15
CA GLY A 70 -7.86 6.29 -13.62
C GLY A 70 -8.64 7.59 -13.30
N SER A 71 -9.94 7.58 -13.61
CA SER A 71 -10.84 8.70 -13.28
C SER A 71 -11.80 8.28 -12.17
N PRO A 72 -11.37 8.22 -10.90
CA PRO A 72 -12.29 7.85 -9.83
C PRO A 72 -13.28 9.00 -9.59
N GLY A 73 -14.57 8.76 -9.77
CA GLY A 73 -15.65 9.66 -9.31
C GLY A 73 -15.81 9.67 -7.78
N GLY A 74 -14.76 9.31 -7.02
CA GLY A 74 -14.81 9.01 -5.59
C GLY A 74 -13.46 8.51 -5.05
N ARG A 75 -13.49 7.54 -4.12
CA ARG A 75 -12.31 7.00 -3.45
C ARG A 75 -11.48 6.12 -4.40
N LEU A 76 -10.19 6.43 -4.55
CA LEU A 76 -9.26 5.67 -5.39
C LEU A 76 -9.03 4.27 -4.82
N LYS A 77 -9.24 3.24 -5.63
CA LYS A 77 -8.97 1.84 -5.22
C LYS A 77 -7.49 1.48 -5.36
N PRO A 78 -6.95 0.55 -4.56
CA PRO A 78 -5.53 0.17 -4.62
C PRO A 78 -5.06 -0.31 -6.00
N GLU A 79 -5.93 -0.98 -6.76
CA GLU A 79 -5.65 -1.49 -8.11
C GLU A 79 -5.54 -0.37 -9.15
N GLN A 80 -6.18 0.77 -8.88
CA GLN A 80 -6.19 1.94 -9.77
C GLN A 80 -5.07 2.92 -9.47
N ALA A 81 -4.47 2.83 -8.27
CA ALA A 81 -3.51 3.81 -7.79
C ALA A 81 -2.16 3.71 -8.52
N TYR A 82 -1.89 4.66 -9.40
CA TYR A 82 -0.57 4.86 -10.00
C TYR A 82 0.33 5.60 -9.02
N ARG A 83 1.12 4.86 -8.27
CA ARG A 83 2.04 5.37 -7.24
C ARG A 83 3.26 6.02 -7.91
N THR A 84 3.62 7.23 -7.50
CA THR A 84 4.81 7.93 -8.03
C THR A 84 6.11 7.39 -7.45
N GLY A 85 6.03 6.72 -6.30
CA GLY A 85 7.17 6.27 -5.50
C GLY A 85 7.51 7.21 -4.35
N ARG A 86 6.96 8.43 -4.30
CA ARG A 86 7.08 9.31 -3.13
C ARG A 86 6.13 8.84 -2.02
N LEU A 87 6.69 8.69 -0.83
CA LEU A 87 6.01 8.19 0.36
C LEU A 87 6.41 9.05 1.56
N ALA A 88 5.47 9.27 2.48
CA ALA A 88 5.74 9.84 3.79
C ALA A 88 4.93 9.12 4.86
N HIS A 89 5.34 9.20 6.12
CA HIS A 89 4.63 8.57 7.24
C HIS A 89 4.34 9.62 8.31
N LEU A 90 3.08 9.70 8.72
CA LEU A 90 2.64 10.60 9.78
C LEU A 90 2.00 9.78 10.91
N LYS A 91 2.18 10.20 12.16
CA LYS A 91 1.40 9.60 13.26
C LYS A 91 -0.09 9.83 13.02
N HIS A 92 -0.91 8.83 13.33
CA HIS A 92 -2.36 8.87 13.13
C HIS A 92 -3.01 10.14 13.73
N HIS A 93 -2.65 10.49 14.97
CA HIS A 93 -3.16 11.69 15.64
C HIS A 93 -2.67 13.02 15.04
N VAL A 94 -1.56 13.03 14.29
CA VAL A 94 -1.06 14.22 13.57
C VAL A 94 -1.81 14.38 12.25
N PHE A 95 -2.14 13.27 11.58
CA PHE A 95 -2.89 13.28 10.33
C PHE A 95 -4.18 14.10 10.46
N ALA A 96 -4.98 13.82 11.50
CA ALA A 96 -6.25 14.52 11.73
C ALA A 96 -6.06 16.04 11.92
N LYS A 97 -4.94 16.47 12.50
CA LYS A 97 -4.60 17.89 12.70
C LYS A 97 -4.17 18.56 11.40
N VAL A 98 -3.37 17.87 10.57
CA VAL A 98 -2.82 18.40 9.32
C VAL A 98 -3.88 18.50 8.23
N PHE A 99 -4.70 17.45 8.06
CA PHE A 99 -5.66 17.36 6.97
C PHE A 99 -7.07 17.78 7.36
N ASN A 100 -7.36 17.99 8.65
CA ASN A 100 -8.69 18.32 9.18
C ASN A 100 -9.78 17.34 8.71
N VAL A 101 -9.42 16.08 8.47
CA VAL A 101 -10.30 15.01 8.01
C VAL A 101 -10.04 13.78 8.89
N PRO A 102 -11.08 13.11 9.41
CA PRO A 102 -10.90 11.89 10.17
C PRO A 102 -10.40 10.77 9.27
N ILE A 103 -9.55 9.92 9.83
CA ILE A 103 -9.17 8.64 9.25
C ILE A 103 -9.62 7.52 10.18
N GLU A 104 -10.08 6.42 9.60
CA GLU A 104 -10.44 5.23 10.36
C GLU A 104 -9.25 4.78 11.22
N ALA A 105 -9.52 4.27 12.43
CA ALA A 105 -8.48 3.92 13.39
C ALA A 105 -7.44 2.94 12.84
N ASN A 106 -7.89 2.03 11.96
CA ASN A 106 -7.06 0.97 11.38
C ASN A 106 -6.73 1.22 9.91
N GLN A 107 -6.84 2.46 9.41
CA GLN A 107 -6.49 2.77 8.02
C GLN A 107 -4.97 2.95 7.88
N PRO A 108 -4.26 2.04 7.19
CA PRO A 108 -2.80 2.03 7.19
C PRO A 108 -2.18 3.04 6.23
N CYS A 109 -2.94 3.49 5.22
CA CYS A 109 -2.47 4.45 4.24
C CYS A 109 -3.59 5.30 3.63
N VAL A 110 -3.19 6.43 3.07
CA VAL A 110 -4.04 7.32 2.27
C VAL A 110 -3.32 7.66 0.96
N PHE A 111 -4.10 7.82 -0.11
CA PHE A 111 -3.58 8.29 -1.39
C PHE A 111 -3.70 9.81 -1.45
N VAL A 112 -2.59 10.49 -1.74
CA VAL A 112 -2.50 11.95 -1.82
C VAL A 112 -2.10 12.38 -3.22
N LYS A 113 -2.48 13.61 -3.57
CA LYS A 113 -2.11 14.22 -4.85
C LYS A 113 -0.61 14.58 -4.87
N PRO A 114 -0.02 14.72 -6.07
CA PRO A 114 1.34 15.19 -6.20
C PRO A 114 1.57 16.54 -5.51
N GLY A 115 2.71 16.67 -4.82
CA GLY A 115 3.11 17.90 -4.14
C GLY A 115 2.65 18.03 -2.68
N VAL A 116 1.72 17.20 -2.20
CA VAL A 116 1.31 17.19 -0.78
C VAL A 116 2.49 16.83 0.13
N ILE A 117 3.25 15.79 -0.24
CA ILE A 117 4.41 15.35 0.54
C ILE A 117 5.50 16.43 0.54
N GLU A 118 5.75 17.05 -0.62
CA GLU A 118 6.72 18.14 -0.75
C GLU A 118 6.35 19.37 0.09
N GLN A 119 5.07 19.72 0.15
CA GLN A 119 4.59 20.79 1.03
C GLN A 119 4.82 20.47 2.50
N LEU A 120 4.57 19.23 2.92
CA LEU A 120 4.84 18.80 4.29
C LEU A 120 6.34 18.82 4.62
N GLU A 121 7.18 18.37 3.70
CA GLU A 121 8.65 18.44 3.83
C GLU A 121 9.12 19.89 3.98
N ALA A 122 8.58 20.83 3.20
CA ALA A 122 8.92 22.26 3.30
C ALA A 122 8.47 22.91 4.63
N MET A 123 7.40 22.40 5.25
CA MET A 123 6.92 22.86 6.56
C MET A 123 7.81 22.39 7.72
N VAL A 124 8.52 21.27 7.53
CA VAL A 124 9.59 20.84 8.43
C VAL A 124 10.82 21.65 8.03
N SER A 125 10.93 22.87 8.54
CA SER A 125 12.12 23.72 8.32
C SER A 125 13.40 22.88 8.47
N PRO A 126 14.48 23.14 7.70
CA PRO A 126 15.75 22.49 7.99
C PRO A 126 16.06 22.81 9.45
N ALA A 127 16.19 21.78 10.28
CA ALA A 127 16.74 21.94 11.61
C ALA A 127 18.05 22.71 11.42
N THR A 128 18.05 23.97 11.84
CA THR A 128 19.20 24.84 11.71
C THR A 128 20.28 24.21 12.57
N SER A 129 21.34 23.71 11.93
CA SER A 129 22.55 23.26 12.59
C SER A 129 23.21 24.37 13.39
#